data_AF-A0A516QYJ2-F1
#
_entry.id   AF-A0A516QYJ2-F1
#
_cell.length_a   1.000
_cell.length_b   1.000
_cell.length_c   1.000
_cell.angle_alpha   90.00
_cell.angle_beta   90.00
_cell.angle_gamma   90.00
#
_symmetry.space_group_name_H-M   'P 1'
#
loop_
_entity.id
_entity.type
_entity.pdbx_description
1 polymer ?
#
loop_
_entity_poly.entity_id
_entity_poly.type
_entity_poly.pdbx_seq_one_letter_code
_entity_poly.pdbx_strand_id
1 'polypeptide(L)'
;MFAGHFGLAAVVKTKSPKLPLWVLMLSTQLLDVIFLPLYVLGVETIESIYSNGYGEAIIHADYSHSLIGALFIAFVAGIVGMRFWGKRSGFVVGAVVFSHWILDLLVHRADLPLLPGNYGDLPMLGFGLWRFPAISIILECILIAVGGILYFRYIVSSAGAQKKFIAQVTGGLVVGLLILSLLISIVS
;
A
#
# COMPACT_ATOMS: atom_id res chain seq x y z
N MET A 1 2.57 -3.80 -6.18
CA MET A 1 1.85 -2.69 -6.88
C MET A 1 2.14 -1.43 -6.08
N PHE A 2 2.35 -0.25 -6.67
CA PHE A 2 2.73 0.90 -5.85
C PHE A 2 1.55 1.81 -5.53
N ALA A 3 0.97 2.45 -6.54
CA ALA A 3 -0.05 3.48 -6.34
C ALA A 3 -1.38 2.92 -5.81
N GLY A 4 -1.75 1.70 -6.21
CA GLY A 4 -3.00 1.03 -5.81
C GLY A 4 -3.20 1.00 -4.29
N HIS A 5 -2.11 0.86 -3.52
CA HIS A 5 -2.12 0.86 -2.06
C HIS A 5 -2.64 2.19 -1.50
N PHE A 6 -2.21 3.34 -2.03
CA PHE A 6 -2.73 4.65 -1.61
C PHE A 6 -4.21 4.85 -1.96
N GLY A 7 -4.68 4.23 -3.05
CA GLY A 7 -6.11 4.16 -3.38
C GLY A 7 -6.92 3.51 -2.24
N LEU A 8 -6.42 2.41 -1.69
CA LEU A 8 -7.04 1.74 -0.54
C LEU A 8 -7.03 2.62 0.71
N ALA A 9 -5.92 3.31 1.03
CA ALA A 9 -5.87 4.26 2.14
C ALA A 9 -6.95 5.35 2.03
N ALA A 10 -7.17 5.87 0.82
CA ALA A 10 -8.20 6.87 0.55
C ALA A 10 -9.62 6.32 0.79
N VAL A 11 -9.91 5.06 0.38
CA VAL A 11 -11.17 4.39 0.71
C VAL A 11 -11.35 4.24 2.21
N VAL A 12 -10.34 3.71 2.91
CA VAL A 12 -10.40 3.44 4.35
C VAL A 12 -10.61 4.72 5.15
N LYS A 13 -10.05 5.85 4.71
CA LYS A 13 -10.26 7.15 5.36
C LYS A 13 -11.75 7.54 5.44
N THR A 14 -12.55 7.17 4.44
CA THR A 14 -14.00 7.45 4.43
C THR A 14 -14.77 6.69 5.51
N LYS A 15 -14.23 5.55 5.97
CA LYS A 15 -14.82 4.69 7.01
C LYS A 15 -14.19 4.88 8.39
N SER A 16 -13.00 5.47 8.42
CA SER A 16 -12.20 5.66 9.64
C SER A 16 -11.81 7.14 9.80
N PRO A 17 -12.78 8.05 9.99
CA PRO A 17 -12.56 9.49 9.96
C PRO A 17 -11.61 9.98 11.07
N LYS A 18 -11.54 9.26 12.20
CA LYS A 18 -10.65 9.55 13.35
C LYS A 18 -9.17 9.40 13.03
N LEU A 19 -8.81 8.56 12.06
CA LEU A 19 -7.42 8.36 11.67
C LEU A 19 -6.96 9.49 10.75
N PRO A 20 -5.82 10.16 11.02
CA PRO A 20 -5.23 11.10 10.09
C PRO A 20 -4.92 10.40 8.75
N LEU A 21 -5.08 11.12 7.63
CA LEU A 21 -4.84 10.54 6.29
C LEU A 21 -3.40 10.02 6.17
N TRP A 22 -2.42 10.78 6.68
CA TRP A 22 -1.01 10.39 6.62
C TRP A 22 -0.72 9.08 7.35
N VAL A 23 -1.47 8.75 8.42
CA VAL A 23 -1.31 7.46 9.12
C VAL A 23 -1.74 6.32 8.22
N LEU A 24 -2.86 6.48 7.50
CA LEU A 24 -3.34 5.47 6.56
C LEU A 24 -2.38 5.31 5.37
N MET A 25 -1.87 6.42 4.83
CA MET A 25 -0.90 6.42 3.72
C MET A 25 0.44 5.78 4.13
N LEU A 26 0.93 6.07 5.35
CA LEU A 26 2.11 5.42 5.88
C LEU A 26 1.86 3.94 6.15
N SER A 27 0.68 3.58 6.66
CA SER A 27 0.32 2.19 6.94
C SER A 27 0.33 1.36 5.66
N THR A 28 -0.20 1.90 4.56
CA THR A 28 -0.19 1.20 3.26
C THR A 28 1.21 1.01 2.68
N GLN A 29 2.21 1.76 3.14
CA GLN A 29 3.59 1.68 2.65
C GLN A 29 4.59 1.19 3.70
N LEU A 30 4.10 0.74 4.87
CA LEU A 30 4.98 0.46 5.99
C LEU A 30 5.96 -0.68 5.71
N LEU A 31 5.55 -1.68 4.93
CA LEU A 31 6.43 -2.77 4.49
C LEU A 31 7.57 -2.21 3.63
N ASP A 32 7.27 -1.36 2.64
CA ASP A 32 8.29 -0.70 1.81
C ASP A 32 9.21 0.24 2.60
N VAL A 33 8.67 0.95 3.59
CA VAL A 33 9.47 1.82 4.46
C VAL A 33 10.48 1.01 5.26
N ILE A 34 10.16 -0.23 5.61
CA ILE A 34 11.08 -1.17 6.26
C ILE A 34 11.99 -1.86 5.24
N PHE A 35 11.48 -2.17 4.05
CA PHE A 35 12.25 -2.74 2.95
C PHE A 35 13.39 -1.81 2.54
N LEU A 36 13.16 -0.50 2.41
CA LEU A 36 14.16 0.46 1.93
C LEU A 36 15.50 0.40 2.70
N PRO A 37 15.55 0.48 4.05
CA PRO A 37 16.81 0.34 4.77
C PRO A 37 17.41 -1.07 4.65
N LEU A 38 16.60 -2.13 4.59
CA LEU A 38 17.10 -3.50 4.38
C LEU A 38 17.72 -3.67 3.00
N TYR A 39 17.13 -3.06 1.99
CA TYR A 39 17.64 -2.98 0.62
C TYR A 39 18.97 -2.23 0.55
N VAL A 40 19.05 -1.04 1.19
CA VAL A 40 20.29 -0.25 1.23
C VAL A 40 21.42 -1.00 1.95
N LEU A 41 21.10 -1.82 2.97
CA LEU A 41 22.05 -2.66 3.68
C LEU A 41 22.40 -3.96 2.93
N GLY A 42 21.76 -4.24 1.80
CA GLY A 42 21.96 -5.48 1.02
C GLY A 42 21.37 -6.73 1.66
N VAL A 43 20.48 -6.59 2.66
CA VAL A 43 19.76 -7.71 3.30
C VAL A 43 18.61 -8.18 2.41
N GLU A 44 17.95 -7.25 1.73
CA GLU A 44 16.90 -7.51 0.74
C GLU A 44 17.35 -6.96 -0.61
N THR A 45 16.93 -7.56 -1.72
CA THR A 45 17.44 -7.18 -3.05
C THR A 45 16.34 -7.10 -4.09
N ILE A 46 16.65 -6.46 -5.21
CA ILE A 46 15.79 -6.37 -6.39
C ILE A 46 16.60 -6.87 -7.58
N GLU A 47 16.07 -7.85 -8.29
CA GLU A 47 16.65 -8.38 -9.52
C GLU A 47 15.75 -8.01 -10.71
N SER A 48 16.31 -7.38 -11.73
CA SER A 48 15.58 -7.04 -12.96
C SER A 48 15.55 -8.22 -13.92
N ILE A 49 14.40 -8.49 -14.52
CA ILE A 49 14.24 -9.61 -15.45
C ILE A 49 14.64 -9.18 -16.87
N TYR A 50 14.14 -8.04 -17.36
CA TYR A 50 14.34 -7.59 -18.74
C TYR A 50 14.85 -6.15 -18.83
N SER A 51 14.03 -5.16 -18.48
CA SER A 51 14.29 -3.76 -18.84
C SER A 51 14.06 -2.73 -17.74
N ASN A 52 13.91 -3.16 -16.48
CA ASN A 52 13.40 -2.32 -15.39
C ASN A 52 12.04 -1.67 -15.74
N GLY A 53 11.15 -2.39 -16.42
CA GLY A 53 9.78 -1.94 -16.64
C GLY A 53 8.84 -2.32 -15.49
N TYR A 54 7.63 -1.77 -15.52
CA TYR A 54 6.57 -2.08 -14.56
C TYR A 54 6.34 -3.60 -14.38
N GLY A 55 6.58 -4.10 -13.16
CA GLY A 55 6.41 -5.52 -12.82
C GLY A 55 7.47 -6.45 -13.44
N GLU A 56 8.56 -5.91 -13.98
CA GLU A 56 9.70 -6.66 -14.53
C GLU A 56 10.84 -6.83 -13.53
N ALA A 57 10.52 -6.84 -12.23
CA ALA A 57 11.46 -7.13 -11.16
C ALA A 57 11.02 -8.38 -10.39
N ILE A 58 12.00 -9.12 -9.89
CA ILE A 58 11.87 -10.09 -8.80
C ILE A 58 12.38 -9.38 -7.55
N ILE A 59 11.55 -9.33 -6.51
CA ILE A 59 11.89 -8.61 -5.28
C ILE A 59 12.15 -9.64 -4.18
N HIS A 60 13.41 -9.75 -3.75
CA HIS A 60 13.83 -10.59 -2.64
C HIS A 60 13.65 -9.83 -1.33
N ALA A 61 12.40 -9.62 -0.94
CA ALA A 61 11.99 -8.94 0.29
C ALA A 61 11.72 -9.95 1.42
N ASP A 62 12.75 -10.70 1.78
CA ASP A 62 12.60 -11.90 2.59
C ASP A 62 12.18 -11.67 4.04
N TYR A 63 12.33 -10.46 4.57
CA TYR A 63 11.95 -10.10 5.94
C TYR A 63 10.71 -9.21 5.95
N SER A 64 10.75 -8.11 5.20
CA SER A 64 9.69 -7.10 5.15
C SER A 64 8.40 -7.62 4.52
N HIS A 65 8.50 -8.47 3.50
CA HIS A 65 7.36 -8.99 2.72
C HIS A 65 7.14 -10.50 2.87
N SER A 66 7.86 -11.16 3.77
CA SER A 66 7.44 -12.52 4.19
C SER A 66 6.06 -12.48 4.86
N LEU A 67 5.25 -13.52 4.71
CA LEU A 67 3.91 -13.57 5.33
C LEU A 67 3.97 -13.33 6.85
N ILE A 68 4.87 -14.03 7.54
CA ILE A 68 5.05 -13.87 8.99
C ILE A 68 5.63 -12.50 9.35
N GLY A 69 6.58 -11.98 8.56
CA GLY A 69 7.14 -10.64 8.75
C GLY A 69 6.09 -9.55 8.59
N ALA A 70 5.30 -9.59 7.51
CA ALA A 70 4.20 -8.68 7.26
C ALA A 70 3.13 -8.74 8.36
N LEU A 71 2.77 -9.94 8.84
CA LEU A 71 1.87 -10.11 9.99
C LEU A 71 2.44 -9.49 11.27
N PHE A 72 3.74 -9.68 11.53
CA PHE A 72 4.38 -9.09 12.70
C PHE A 72 4.40 -7.56 12.63
N ILE A 73 4.79 -6.99 11.48
CA ILE A 73 4.80 -5.53 11.26
C ILE A 73 3.38 -4.97 11.40
N ALA A 74 2.38 -5.62 10.80
CA ALA A 74 0.97 -5.24 10.93
C ALA A 74 0.48 -5.29 12.38
N PHE A 75 0.87 -6.33 13.14
CA PHE A 75 0.55 -6.45 14.55
C PHE A 75 1.14 -5.31 15.38
N VAL A 76 2.44 -5.04 15.23
CA VAL A 76 3.13 -3.96 15.94
C VAL A 76 2.52 -2.60 15.60
N ALA A 77 2.32 -2.30 14.31
CA ALA A 77 1.67 -1.08 13.86
C ALA A 77 0.25 -0.95 14.42
N GLY A 78 -0.49 -2.05 14.49
CA GLY A 78 -1.81 -2.10 15.10
C GLY A 78 -1.78 -1.72 16.59
N ILE A 79 -0.86 -2.28 17.37
CA ILE A 79 -0.69 -1.93 18.80
C ILE A 79 -0.34 -0.46 18.98
N VAL A 80 0.58 0.07 18.18
CA VAL A 80 0.91 1.51 18.16
C VAL A 80 -0.35 2.31 17.84
N GLY A 81 -1.10 1.91 16.81
CA GLY A 81 -2.34 2.55 16.43
C GLY A 81 -3.40 2.55 17.55
N MET A 82 -3.48 1.47 18.34
CA MET A 82 -4.38 1.39 19.50
C MET A 82 -4.00 2.39 20.57
N ARG A 83 -2.70 2.60 20.80
CA ARG A 83 -2.18 3.51 21.83
C ARG A 83 -2.45 4.99 21.52
N PHE A 84 -2.42 5.37 20.25
CA PHE A 84 -2.57 6.77 19.82
C PHE A 84 -3.99 7.15 19.39
N TRP A 85 -4.74 6.22 18.77
CA TRP A 85 -6.07 6.53 18.20
C TRP A 85 -7.20 5.61 18.73
N GLY A 86 -6.91 4.77 19.73
CA GLY A 86 -7.86 3.86 20.36
C GLY A 86 -8.01 2.51 19.66
N LYS A 87 -8.59 1.52 20.37
CA LYS A 87 -8.64 0.11 19.96
C LYS A 87 -9.08 -0.10 18.50
N ARG A 88 -10.25 0.45 18.11
CA ARG A 88 -10.79 0.31 16.75
C ARG A 88 -9.85 0.85 15.69
N SER A 89 -9.22 2.00 15.94
CA SER A 89 -8.30 2.64 15.00
C SER A 89 -7.01 1.82 14.84
N GLY A 90 -6.51 1.23 15.93
CA GLY A 90 -5.36 0.33 15.86
C GLY A 90 -5.63 -0.93 15.04
N PHE A 91 -6.81 -1.55 15.18
CA PHE A 91 -7.20 -2.64 14.29
C PHE A 91 -7.21 -2.22 12.81
N VAL A 92 -7.74 -1.03 12.52
CA VAL A 92 -7.73 -0.49 11.14
C VAL A 92 -6.30 -0.28 10.64
N VAL A 93 -5.41 0.30 11.45
CA VAL A 93 -3.99 0.50 11.08
C VAL A 93 -3.32 -0.83 10.74
N GLY A 94 -3.43 -1.84 11.62
CA GLY A 94 -2.85 -3.16 11.36
C GLY A 94 -3.44 -3.84 10.11
N ALA A 95 -4.76 -3.74 9.92
CA ALA A 95 -5.41 -4.29 8.73
C ALA A 95 -4.95 -3.58 7.44
N VAL A 96 -4.72 -2.28 7.48
CA VAL A 96 -4.21 -1.51 6.34
C VAL A 96 -2.76 -1.88 6.03
N VAL A 97 -1.91 -2.08 7.04
CA VAL A 97 -0.56 -2.59 6.82
C VAL A 97 -0.60 -3.97 6.16
N PHE A 98 -1.38 -4.91 6.70
CA PHE A 98 -1.44 -6.26 6.15
C PHE A 98 -2.10 -6.32 4.76
N SER A 99 -2.97 -5.36 4.44
CA SER A 99 -3.57 -5.27 3.10
C SER A 99 -2.54 -5.04 2.00
N HIS A 100 -1.39 -4.44 2.32
CA HIS A 100 -0.24 -4.33 1.40
C HIS A 100 0.17 -5.72 0.91
N TRP A 101 0.47 -6.63 1.84
CA TRP A 101 0.90 -7.99 1.52
C TRP A 101 -0.16 -8.77 0.71
N ILE A 102 -1.44 -8.59 1.02
CA ILE A 102 -2.53 -9.23 0.28
C ILE A 102 -2.62 -8.72 -1.15
N LEU A 103 -2.47 -7.41 -1.35
CA LEU A 103 -2.46 -6.81 -2.68
C LEU A 103 -1.22 -7.23 -3.47
N ASP A 104 -0.08 -7.34 -2.80
CA ASP A 104 1.15 -7.85 -3.38
C ASP A 104 1.04 -9.31 -3.79
N LEU A 105 0.41 -10.16 -2.99
CA LEU A 105 0.14 -11.55 -3.35
C LEU A 105 -0.57 -11.68 -4.71
N LEU A 106 -1.43 -10.72 -5.07
CA LEU A 106 -2.09 -10.73 -6.38
C LEU A 106 -1.11 -10.47 -7.53
N VAL A 107 -0.17 -9.53 -7.34
CA VAL A 107 0.67 -9.01 -8.43
C VAL A 107 2.03 -9.68 -8.54
N HIS A 108 2.64 -9.98 -7.41
CA HIS A 108 3.94 -10.62 -7.30
C HIS A 108 3.98 -11.96 -8.02
N ARG A 109 5.17 -12.30 -8.49
CA ARG A 109 5.47 -13.63 -9.03
C ARG A 109 5.59 -14.58 -7.84
N ALA A 110 6.09 -15.80 -8.02
CA ALA A 110 6.37 -16.68 -6.89
C ALA A 110 7.64 -16.21 -6.15
N ASP A 111 7.60 -14.99 -5.60
CA ASP A 111 8.72 -14.28 -4.96
C ASP A 111 8.36 -13.74 -3.56
N LEU A 112 7.18 -14.08 -3.00
CA LEU A 112 6.82 -13.74 -1.62
C LEU A 112 7.09 -14.91 -0.65
N PRO A 113 8.03 -14.79 0.30
CA PRO A 113 8.32 -15.88 1.24
C PRO A 113 7.23 -16.07 2.28
N LEU A 114 7.12 -17.29 2.82
CA LEU A 114 6.24 -17.55 3.96
C LEU A 114 6.90 -17.14 5.28
N LEU A 115 8.15 -17.54 5.48
CA LEU A 115 8.92 -17.27 6.69
C LEU A 115 9.99 -16.20 6.45
N PRO A 116 10.36 -15.43 7.49
CA PRO A 116 11.40 -14.41 7.36
C PRO A 116 12.74 -15.03 6.95
N GLY A 117 13.47 -14.35 6.06
CA GLY A 117 14.74 -14.83 5.52
C GLY A 117 14.61 -16.07 4.62
N ASN A 118 13.41 -16.30 4.06
CA ASN A 118 13.06 -17.49 3.29
C ASN A 118 13.44 -18.81 3.99
N TYR A 119 13.30 -18.84 5.32
CA TYR A 119 13.77 -19.97 6.12
C TYR A 119 13.08 -21.29 5.74
N GLY A 120 13.89 -22.32 5.50
CA GLY A 120 13.43 -23.67 5.19
C GLY A 120 12.99 -23.89 3.73
N ASP A 121 13.29 -22.96 2.82
CA ASP A 121 13.05 -23.08 1.37
C ASP A 121 11.60 -23.49 1.03
N LEU A 122 10.65 -22.95 1.78
CA LEU A 122 9.24 -23.20 1.56
C LEU A 122 8.77 -22.60 0.23
N PRO A 123 7.68 -23.11 -0.36
CA PRO A 123 7.11 -22.54 -1.57
C PRO A 123 6.79 -21.04 -1.39
N MET A 124 7.39 -20.21 -2.24
CA MET A 124 7.07 -18.79 -2.32
C MET A 124 5.69 -18.60 -2.97
N LEU A 125 5.02 -17.53 -2.58
CA LEU A 125 3.67 -17.20 -3.00
C LEU A 125 3.64 -16.07 -4.03
N GLY A 126 2.54 -16.01 -4.78
CA GLY A 126 2.19 -14.90 -5.68
C GLY A 126 1.44 -15.39 -6.93
N PHE A 127 0.39 -14.67 -7.31
CA PHE A 127 -0.48 -15.05 -8.44
C PHE A 127 0.01 -14.54 -9.80
N GLY A 128 1.03 -13.67 -9.80
CA GLY A 128 1.78 -13.31 -11.00
C GLY A 128 1.08 -12.36 -11.95
N LEU A 129 0.18 -11.47 -11.48
CA LEU A 129 -0.43 -10.46 -12.38
C LEU A 129 0.59 -9.53 -13.04
N TRP A 130 1.80 -9.39 -12.49
CA TRP A 130 2.91 -8.69 -13.17
C TRP A 130 3.37 -9.34 -14.48
N ARG A 131 3.00 -10.60 -14.74
CA ARG A 131 3.15 -11.21 -16.09
C ARG A 131 2.22 -10.59 -17.13
N PHE A 132 1.18 -9.87 -16.68
CA PHE A 132 0.20 -9.18 -17.49
C PHE A 132 0.11 -7.70 -17.06
N PRO A 133 1.10 -6.86 -17.43
CA PRO A 133 1.19 -5.47 -16.98
C PRO A 133 -0.12 -4.69 -17.16
N ALA A 134 -0.81 -4.87 -18.30
CA ALA A 134 -2.09 -4.21 -18.56
C ALA A 134 -3.16 -4.52 -17.49
N ILE A 135 -3.25 -5.76 -17.02
CA ILE A 135 -4.24 -6.15 -16.00
C ILE A 135 -3.88 -5.52 -14.65
N SER A 136 -2.60 -5.53 -14.29
CA SER A 136 -2.09 -4.92 -13.06
C SER A 136 -2.32 -3.40 -13.05
N ILE A 137 -2.06 -2.73 -14.18
CA ILE A 137 -2.32 -1.29 -14.35
C ILE A 137 -3.82 -0.99 -14.26
N ILE A 138 -4.69 -1.82 -14.85
CA ILE A 138 -6.14 -1.66 -14.74
C ILE A 138 -6.58 -1.78 -13.27
N LEU A 139 -6.04 -2.75 -12.53
CA LEU A 139 -6.33 -2.92 -11.10
C LEU A 139 -5.90 -1.69 -10.29
N GLU A 140 -4.69 -1.16 -10.51
CA GLU A 140 -4.23 0.07 -9.86
C GLU A 140 -5.12 1.27 -10.23
N CYS A 141 -5.49 1.42 -11.51
CA CYS A 141 -6.41 2.46 -11.97
C CYS A 141 -7.75 2.40 -11.22
N ILE A 142 -8.31 1.20 -11.05
CA ILE A 142 -9.59 1.02 -10.33
C ILE A 142 -9.44 1.42 -8.86
N LEU A 143 -8.38 0.99 -8.18
CA LEU A 143 -8.14 1.34 -6.77
C LEU A 143 -7.97 2.85 -6.59
N ILE A 144 -7.21 3.50 -7.46
CA ILE A 144 -6.99 4.96 -7.45
C ILE A 144 -8.29 5.71 -7.75
N ALA A 145 -9.04 5.30 -8.79
CA ALA A 145 -10.28 5.96 -9.16
C ALA A 145 -11.33 5.85 -8.05
N VAL A 146 -11.56 4.63 -7.53
CA VAL A 146 -12.52 4.40 -6.44
C VAL A 146 -12.09 5.14 -5.17
N GLY A 147 -10.81 5.02 -4.78
CA GLY A 147 -10.27 5.72 -3.62
C GLY A 147 -10.38 7.24 -3.73
N GLY A 148 -9.98 7.81 -4.86
CA GLY A 148 -10.04 9.24 -5.13
C GLY A 148 -11.46 9.78 -5.14
N ILE A 149 -12.39 9.12 -5.84
CA ILE A 149 -13.80 9.53 -5.90
C ILE A 149 -14.44 9.49 -4.52
N LEU A 150 -14.27 8.38 -3.78
CA LEU A 150 -14.88 8.23 -2.46
C LEU A 150 -14.29 9.22 -1.45
N TYR A 151 -12.97 9.41 -1.46
CA TYR A 151 -12.31 10.38 -0.59
C TYR A 151 -12.75 11.81 -0.89
N PHE A 152 -12.78 12.22 -2.17
CA PHE A 152 -13.21 13.55 -2.57
C PHE A 152 -14.65 13.84 -2.15
N ARG A 153 -15.55 12.89 -2.40
CA ARG A 153 -16.95 13.01 -1.98
C ARG A 153 -17.07 13.12 -0.46
N TYR A 154 -16.31 12.31 0.28
CA TYR A 154 -16.30 12.32 1.73
C TYR A 154 -15.81 13.65 2.32
N ILE A 155 -14.69 14.19 1.83
CA ILE A 155 -14.13 15.42 2.40
C ILE A 155 -15.02 16.64 2.11
N VAL A 156 -15.60 16.71 0.91
CA VAL A 156 -16.51 17.79 0.51
C VAL A 156 -17.85 17.71 1.26
N SER A 157 -18.40 16.51 1.44
CA SER A 157 -19.67 16.33 2.17
C SER A 157 -19.53 16.55 3.68
N SER A 158 -18.36 16.27 4.24
CA SER A 158 -18.07 16.47 5.67
C SER A 158 -17.77 17.93 6.02
N ALA A 159 -17.57 18.80 5.04
CA ALA A 159 -17.24 20.20 5.25
C ALA A 159 -18.50 21.07 5.40
N GLY A 160 -18.50 21.93 6.44
CA GLY A 160 -19.52 22.98 6.56
C GLY A 160 -19.46 23.97 5.40
N ALA A 161 -20.57 24.67 5.14
CA ALA A 161 -20.73 25.57 3.97
C ALA A 161 -19.57 26.57 3.81
N GLN A 162 -19.07 27.13 4.91
CA GLN A 162 -17.98 28.11 4.92
C GLN A 162 -16.61 27.51 4.53
N LYS A 163 -16.39 26.21 4.73
CA LYS A 163 -15.12 25.52 4.44
C LYS A 163 -15.19 24.65 3.18
N LYS A 164 -16.30 24.70 2.44
CA LYS A 164 -16.55 23.83 1.28
C LYS A 164 -15.52 24.01 0.18
N PHE A 165 -15.12 25.26 -0.11
CA PHE A 165 -14.07 25.55 -1.09
C PHE A 165 -12.73 24.93 -0.69
N ILE A 166 -12.31 25.10 0.57
CA ILE A 166 -11.07 24.52 1.10
C ILE A 166 -11.10 22.99 1.00
N ALA A 167 -12.25 22.37 1.30
CA ALA A 167 -12.42 20.93 1.19
C ALA A 167 -12.34 20.44 -0.26
N GLN A 168 -12.89 21.18 -1.22
CA GLN A 168 -12.77 20.87 -2.66
C GLN A 168 -11.32 20.96 -3.13
N VAL A 169 -10.60 22.03 -2.75
CA VAL A 169 -9.18 22.21 -3.10
C VAL A 169 -8.33 21.09 -2.49
N THR A 170 -8.53 20.80 -1.20
CA THR A 170 -7.78 19.74 -0.50
C THR A 170 -8.09 18.36 -1.09
N GLY A 171 -9.37 18.07 -1.35
CA GLY A 171 -9.80 16.84 -1.99
C GLY A 171 -9.18 16.68 -3.38
N GLY A 172 -9.24 17.74 -4.19
CA GLY A 172 -8.67 17.77 -5.53
C GLY A 172 -7.16 17.56 -5.53
N LEU A 173 -6.45 18.18 -4.57
CA LEU A 173 -5.00 17.99 -4.40
C LEU A 173 -4.65 16.53 -4.06
N VAL A 174 -5.37 15.89 -3.14
CA VAL A 174 -5.13 14.47 -2.82
C VAL A 174 -5.41 13.58 -4.02
N VAL A 175 -6.49 13.83 -4.78
CA VAL A 175 -6.77 13.07 -6.01
C VAL A 175 -5.67 13.29 -7.05
N GLY A 176 -5.17 14.52 -7.19
CA GLY A 176 -4.05 14.83 -8.08
C GLY A 176 -2.78 14.08 -7.69
N LEU A 177 -2.45 14.00 -6.40
CA LEU A 177 -1.30 13.23 -5.90
C LEU A 177 -1.47 11.72 -6.11
N LEU A 178 -2.68 11.19 -5.94
CA LEU A 178 -2.98 9.78 -6.24
C LEU A 178 -2.77 9.47 -7.73
N ILE A 179 -3.25 10.33 -8.63
CA ILE A 179 -3.03 10.19 -10.08
C ILE A 179 -1.53 10.31 -10.40
N LEU A 180 -0.82 11.26 -9.80
CA LEU A 180 0.63 11.40 -9.99
C LEU A 180 1.37 10.14 -9.54
N SER A 181 1.01 9.55 -8.40
CA SER A 181 1.61 8.30 -7.93
C SER A 181 1.39 7.14 -8.89
N LEU A 182 0.21 7.08 -9.53
CA LEU A 182 -0.11 6.09 -10.56
C LEU A 182 0.73 6.28 -11.82
N LEU A 183 0.90 7.54 -12.27
CA LEU A 183 1.74 7.84 -13.42
C LEU A 183 3.21 7.46 -13.15
N ILE A 184 3.71 7.75 -11.95
CA ILE A 184 5.05 7.31 -11.53
C ILE A 184 5.13 5.80 -11.54
N SER A 185 4.17 5.10 -10.92
CA SER A 185 4.08 3.64 -10.87
C SER A 185 4.18 3.02 -12.26
N ILE A 186 3.45 3.55 -13.25
CA ILE A 186 3.42 3.00 -14.62
C ILE A 186 4.72 3.23 -15.40
N VAL A 187 5.46 4.32 -15.10
CA VAL A 187 6.66 4.73 -15.83
C VAL A 187 7.94 4.14 -15.23
N SER A 188 7.91 3.75 -13.96
CA SER A 188 8.98 3.03 -13.26
C SER A 188 8.92 1.53 -13.51
#